data_AF-A0A537Y6T2-F1
#
_entry.id   AF-A0A537Y6T2-F1
#
_cell.length_a   1.000
_cell.length_b   1.000
_cell.length_c   1.000
_cell.angle_alpha   90.00
_cell.angle_beta   90.00
_cell.angle_gamma   90.00
#
_symmetry.space_group_name_H-M   'P 1'
#
loop_
_entity.id
_entity.type
_entity.pdbx_description
1 polymer ?
#
loop_
_entity_poly.entity_id
_entity_poly.type
_entity_poly.pdbx_seq_one_letter_code
_entity_poly.pdbx_strand_id
1 'polypeptide(L)'
;EIVEIGKQLLITRGSLTTFSIANDVAKYFAIIPAMFQDVFKPLGTLNVMHLANPHSAILSAVIFNALIIVALIPLALKGVKFRPLGAAAVLRRNLLIYGVGGVIAPFIGIKLIDLVIAALGVK
;
A
#
# COMPACT_ATOMS: atom_id res chain seq x y z
N GLU A 1 13.92 15.50 -25.89
CA GLU A 1 14.63 15.13 -24.65
C GLU A 1 14.04 15.80 -23.40
N ILE A 2 14.17 17.12 -23.21
CA ILE A 2 13.66 17.83 -22.00
C ILE A 2 12.16 17.59 -21.73
N VAL A 3 11.33 17.66 -22.79
CA VAL A 3 9.87 17.40 -22.69
C VAL A 3 9.56 15.98 -22.23
N GLU A 4 10.37 15.01 -22.63
CA GLU A 4 10.17 13.59 -22.29
C GLU A 4 10.53 13.32 -20.83
N ILE A 5 11.64 13.90 -20.35
CA ILE A 5 12.02 13.87 -18.93
C ILE A 5 10.93 14.51 -18.07
N GLY A 6 10.41 15.68 -18.48
CA GLY A 6 9.31 16.35 -17.79
C GLY A 6 8.05 15.47 -17.71
N LYS A 7 7.67 14.83 -18.82
CA LYS A 7 6.54 13.87 -18.83
C LYS A 7 6.79 12.66 -17.95
N GLN A 8 8.00 12.10 -17.95
CA GLN A 8 8.37 10.98 -17.10
C GLN A 8 8.28 11.34 -15.61
N LEU A 9 8.76 12.52 -15.21
CA LEU A 9 8.66 13.00 -13.82
C LEU A 9 7.20 13.16 -13.39
N LEU A 10 6.36 13.77 -14.22
CA LEU A 10 4.93 13.93 -13.94
C LEU A 10 4.20 12.59 -13.80
N ILE A 11 4.47 11.64 -14.70
CA ILE A 11 3.85 10.31 -14.66
C ILE A 11 4.33 9.53 -13.44
N THR A 12 5.63 9.59 -13.12
CA THR A 12 6.20 8.93 -11.96
C THR A 12 5.54 9.44 -10.67
N ARG A 13 5.41 10.76 -10.53
CA ARG A 13 4.73 11.37 -9.38
C ARG A 13 3.27 10.93 -9.30
N GLY A 14 2.53 10.97 -10.41
CA GLY A 14 1.13 10.52 -10.44
C GLY A 14 0.97 9.04 -10.10
N SER A 15 1.88 8.20 -10.56
CA SER A 15 1.90 6.76 -10.26
C SER A 15 2.14 6.49 -8.78
N LEU A 16 3.12 7.17 -8.18
CA LEU A 16 3.43 7.08 -6.76
C LEU A 16 2.26 7.58 -5.90
N THR A 17 1.64 8.71 -6.24
CA THR A 17 0.46 9.20 -5.53
C THR A 17 -0.70 8.20 -5.59
N THR A 18 -0.95 7.62 -6.77
CA THR A 18 -2.00 6.62 -6.95
C THR A 18 -1.75 5.40 -6.07
N PHE A 19 -0.51 4.89 -6.07
CA PHE A 19 -0.11 3.76 -5.24
C PHE A 19 -0.24 4.07 -3.75
N SER A 20 0.25 5.23 -3.30
CA SER A 20 0.22 5.62 -1.89
C SER A 20 -1.20 5.79 -1.36
N ILE A 21 -2.10 6.39 -2.14
CA ILE A 21 -3.52 6.52 -1.77
C ILE A 21 -4.18 5.13 -1.69
N ALA A 22 -3.94 4.27 -2.68
CA ALA A 22 -4.47 2.92 -2.68
C ALA A 22 -3.99 2.10 -1.46
N ASN A 23 -2.74 2.31 -1.05
CA ASN A 23 -2.14 1.67 0.12
C ASN A 23 -2.80 2.07 1.45
N ASP A 24 -3.29 3.30 1.57
CA ASP A 24 -3.98 3.76 2.79
C ASP A 24 -5.24 2.92 3.10
N VAL A 25 -5.90 2.37 2.08
CA VAL A 25 -7.06 1.49 2.25
C VAL A 25 -6.72 0.30 3.14
N ALA A 26 -5.64 -0.43 2.83
CA ALA A 26 -5.22 -1.58 3.60
C ALA A 26 -4.83 -1.21 5.04
N LYS A 27 -4.20 -0.05 5.23
CA LYS A 27 -3.85 0.45 6.56
C LYS A 27 -5.08 0.69 7.42
N TYR A 28 -6.16 1.24 6.86
CA TYR A 28 -7.42 1.40 7.59
C TYR A 28 -8.03 0.06 7.98
N PHE A 29 -8.02 -0.94 7.08
CA PHE A 29 -8.49 -2.30 7.40
C PHE A 29 -7.63 -3.03 8.44
N ALA A 30 -6.35 -2.65 8.61
CA ALA A 30 -5.50 -3.21 9.66
C ALA A 30 -5.74 -2.52 11.01
N ILE A 31 -5.78 -1.18 11.02
CA ILE A 31 -5.69 -0.39 12.24
C ILE A 31 -7.06 -0.19 12.90
N ILE A 32 -8.13 0.06 12.12
CA ILE A 32 -9.46 0.35 12.68
C ILE A 32 -9.99 -0.83 13.52
N PRO A 33 -9.98 -2.09 13.03
CA PRO A 33 -10.42 -3.23 13.85
C PRO A 33 -9.53 -3.39 15.09
N ALA A 34 -8.22 -3.28 14.92
CA ALA A 34 -7.24 -3.45 15.99
C ALA A 34 -7.46 -2.46 17.14
N MET A 35 -7.66 -1.18 16.83
CA MET A 35 -7.81 -0.13 17.85
C MET A 35 -9.16 -0.16 18.57
N PHE A 36 -10.22 -0.65 17.92
CA PHE A 36 -11.58 -0.41 18.39
C PHE A 36 -12.41 -1.68 18.62
N GLN A 37 -11.96 -2.88 18.28
CA GLN A 37 -12.76 -4.10 18.45
C GLN A 37 -13.19 -4.38 19.90
N ASP A 38 -12.40 -3.95 20.88
CA ASP A 38 -12.71 -4.12 22.31
C ASP A 38 -13.83 -3.20 22.78
N VAL A 39 -13.99 -2.04 22.13
CA VAL A 39 -15.01 -1.03 22.46
C VAL A 39 -16.25 -1.22 21.58
N PHE A 40 -16.05 -1.48 20.29
CA PHE A 40 -17.07 -1.66 19.28
C PHE A 40 -16.90 -3.02 18.61
N LYS A 41 -17.49 -4.06 19.22
CA LYS A 41 -17.41 -5.45 18.73
C LYS A 41 -17.70 -5.63 17.23
N PRO A 42 -18.67 -4.91 16.59
CA PRO A 42 -18.88 -5.02 15.16
C PRO A 42 -17.67 -4.65 14.30
N LEU A 43 -16.75 -3.80 14.79
CA LEU A 43 -15.53 -3.46 14.04
C LEU A 43 -14.55 -4.62 13.92
N GLY A 44 -14.67 -5.64 14.77
CA GLY A 44 -13.90 -6.88 14.63
C GLY A 44 -14.16 -7.59 13.29
N THR A 45 -15.36 -7.45 12.71
CA THR A 45 -15.68 -8.07 11.40
C THR A 45 -14.98 -7.37 10.24
N LEU A 46 -14.46 -6.15 10.44
CA LEU A 46 -13.65 -5.45 9.46
C LEU A 46 -12.20 -5.95 9.42
N ASN A 47 -11.81 -6.89 10.30
CA ASN A 47 -10.52 -7.59 10.22
C ASN A 47 -10.49 -8.59 9.05
N VAL A 48 -10.58 -8.06 7.83
CA VAL A 48 -10.56 -8.85 6.58
C VAL A 48 -9.26 -9.64 6.43
N MET A 49 -8.16 -9.10 6.95
CA MET A 49 -6.84 -9.74 6.93
C MET A 49 -6.69 -10.84 8.00
N HIS A 50 -7.67 -10.99 8.89
CA HIS A 50 -7.63 -11.94 10.01
C HIS A 50 -6.32 -11.83 10.81
N LEU A 51 -5.89 -10.61 11.13
CA LEU A 51 -4.68 -10.33 11.90
C LEU A 51 -4.79 -10.92 13.31
N ALA A 52 -3.66 -11.38 13.86
CA ALA A 52 -3.64 -12.22 15.05
C ALA A 52 -4.14 -11.51 16.32
N ASN A 53 -3.68 -10.28 16.58
CA ASN A 53 -4.12 -9.48 17.72
C ASN A 53 -3.96 -7.96 17.45
N PRO A 54 -4.54 -7.07 18.28
CA PRO A 54 -4.42 -5.61 18.12
C PRO A 54 -2.98 -5.08 18.02
N HIS A 55 -2.10 -5.57 18.89
CA HIS A 55 -0.73 -5.09 18.99
C HIS A 55 0.10 -5.49 17.76
N SER A 56 0.00 -6.76 17.35
CA SER A 56 0.67 -7.28 16.16
C SER A 56 0.14 -6.61 14.89
N ALA A 57 -1.15 -6.32 14.80
CA ALA A 57 -1.76 -5.63 13.67
C ALA A 57 -1.21 -4.21 13.47
N ILE A 58 -1.15 -3.41 14.56
CA ILE A 58 -0.61 -2.06 14.52
C ILE A 58 0.88 -2.10 14.19
N LEU A 59 1.64 -2.99 14.83
CA LEU A 59 3.07 -3.14 14.58
C LEU A 59 3.36 -3.54 13.13
N SER A 60 2.59 -4.47 12.58
CA SER A 60 2.69 -4.93 11.19
C SER A 60 2.42 -3.80 10.21
N ALA A 61 1.39 -2.99 10.45
CA ALA A 61 1.07 -1.84 9.62
C ALA A 61 2.18 -0.77 9.64
N VAL A 62 2.78 -0.51 10.81
CA VAL A 62 3.90 0.43 10.96
C VAL A 62 5.16 -0.09 10.25
N ILE A 63 5.53 -1.35 10.45
CA ILE A 63 6.68 -1.98 9.78
C ILE A 63 6.48 -1.95 8.26
N PHE A 64 5.29 -2.32 7.78
CA PHE A 64 4.99 -2.27 6.35
C PHE A 64 5.17 -0.87 5.78
N ASN A 65 4.75 0.18 6.50
CA ASN A 65 4.93 1.58 6.08
C ASN A 65 6.43 1.93 5.94
N ALA A 66 7.27 1.50 6.88
CA ALA A 66 8.70 1.72 6.77
C ALA A 66 9.31 0.99 5.55
N LEU A 67 8.92 -0.27 5.32
CA LEU A 67 9.43 -1.08 4.22
C LEU A 67 8.97 -0.59 2.85
N ILE A 68 7.71 -0.15 2.73
CA ILE A 68 7.15 0.26 1.43
C ILE A 68 7.81 1.54 0.91
N ILE A 69 8.25 2.44 1.79
CA ILE A 69 9.03 3.62 1.40
C ILE A 69 10.33 3.18 0.72
N VAL A 70 11.09 2.29 1.36
CA VAL A 70 12.36 1.77 0.80
C VAL A 70 12.12 1.05 -0.53
N ALA A 71 11.06 0.25 -0.62
CA ALA A 71 10.70 -0.47 -1.85
C ALA A 71 10.32 0.47 -3.01
N LEU A 72 9.78 1.66 -2.73
CA LEU A 72 9.37 2.64 -3.73
C LEU A 72 10.49 3.58 -4.18
N ILE A 73 11.59 3.70 -3.42
CA ILE A 73 12.75 4.54 -3.80
C ILE A 73 13.29 4.19 -5.20
N PRO A 74 13.54 2.92 -5.56
CA PRO A 74 14.03 2.58 -6.90
C PRO A 74 13.06 3.01 -8.01
N LEU A 75 11.75 2.97 -7.76
CA LEU A 75 10.74 3.41 -8.71
C LEU A 75 10.75 4.94 -8.86
N ALA A 76 10.92 5.67 -7.76
CA ALA A 76 11.04 7.12 -7.77
C ALA A 76 12.30 7.60 -8.51
N LEU A 77 13.42 6.88 -8.36
CA LEU A 77 14.69 7.23 -9.01
C LEU A 77 14.75 6.83 -10.49
N LYS A 78 14.30 5.61 -10.84
CA LYS A 78 14.31 5.15 -12.24
C LYS A 78 13.20 5.81 -13.07
N GLY A 79 12.12 6.21 -12.42
CA GLY A 79 10.94 6.75 -13.05
C GLY A 79 10.12 5.71 -13.83
N VAL A 80 8.88 6.07 -14.11
CA VAL A 80 7.93 5.26 -14.87
C VAL A 80 8.09 5.59 -16.35
N LYS A 81 8.43 4.57 -17.16
CA LYS A 81 8.65 4.74 -18.61
C LYS A 81 7.45 5.40 -19.29
N PHE A 82 7.68 6.53 -19.96
CA PHE A 82 6.69 7.18 -20.79
C PHE A 82 6.28 6.25 -21.94
N ARG A 83 4.99 6.20 -22.23
CA ARG A 83 4.45 5.55 -23.43
C ARG A 83 3.51 6.54 -24.11
N PRO A 84 3.66 6.80 -25.42
CA PRO A 84 2.80 7.71 -26.16
C PRO A 84 1.44 7.03 -26.41
N LEU A 85 0.60 7.02 -25.38
CA LEU A 85 -0.79 6.56 -25.42
C LEU A 85 -1.71 7.76 -25.20
N GLY A 86 -2.97 7.64 -25.65
CA GLY A 86 -3.99 8.65 -25.34
C GLY A 86 -4.20 8.79 -23.83
N ALA A 87 -4.59 9.99 -23.37
CA ALA A 87 -4.70 10.32 -21.94
C ALA A 87 -5.55 9.32 -21.14
N ALA A 88 -6.71 8.92 -21.68
CA ALA A 88 -7.58 7.91 -21.05
C ALA A 88 -6.90 6.54 -20.90
N ALA A 89 -6.12 6.12 -21.91
CA ALA A 89 -5.40 4.85 -21.87
C ALA A 89 -4.24 4.90 -20.84
N VAL A 90 -3.53 6.02 -20.74
CA VAL A 90 -2.51 6.24 -19.71
C VAL A 90 -3.12 6.18 -18.31
N LEU A 91 -4.24 6.89 -18.08
CA LEU A 91 -4.94 6.90 -16.80
C LEU A 91 -5.40 5.49 -16.40
N ARG A 92 -6.10 4.79 -17.29
CA ARG A 92 -6.59 3.43 -17.03
C ARG A 92 -5.45 2.48 -16.68
N ARG A 93 -4.35 2.54 -17.43
CA ARG A 93 -3.16 1.73 -17.16
C ARG A 93 -2.53 2.07 -15.80
N ASN A 94 -2.47 3.35 -15.45
CA ASN A 94 -1.95 3.78 -14.16
C ASN A 94 -2.80 3.26 -13.00
N LEU A 95 -4.13 3.38 -13.09
CA LEU A 95 -5.06 2.85 -12.08
C LEU A 95 -4.98 1.33 -11.98
N LEU A 96 -4.89 0.62 -13.10
CA LEU A 96 -4.79 -0.84 -13.11
C LEU A 96 -3.46 -1.36 -12.53
N ILE A 97 -2.35 -0.68 -12.77
CA ILE A 97 -1.04 -1.15 -12.28
C ILE A 97 -0.79 -0.63 -10.87
N TYR A 98 -0.81 0.69 -10.68
CA TYR A 98 -0.42 1.33 -9.42
C TYR A 98 -1.57 1.45 -8.43
N GLY A 99 -2.81 1.58 -8.90
CA GLY A 99 -3.99 1.55 -8.04
C GLY A 99 -4.24 0.14 -7.50
N VAL A 100 -4.48 -0.84 -8.38
CA VAL A 100 -4.71 -2.24 -7.95
C VAL A 100 -3.48 -2.81 -7.24
N GLY A 101 -2.28 -2.56 -7.76
CA GLY A 101 -1.04 -2.95 -7.06
C GLY A 101 -0.90 -2.31 -5.68
N GLY A 102 -1.28 -1.04 -5.55
CA GLY A 102 -1.31 -0.32 -4.27
C GLY A 102 -2.36 -0.82 -3.30
N VAL A 103 -3.44 -1.44 -3.77
CA VAL A 103 -4.41 -2.14 -2.92
C VAL A 103 -3.88 -3.52 -2.51
N ILE A 104 -3.42 -4.34 -3.46
CA ILE A 104 -3.10 -5.75 -3.18
C ILE A 104 -1.81 -5.90 -2.37
N ALA A 105 -0.75 -5.16 -2.73
CA ALA A 105 0.56 -5.27 -2.09
C ALA A 105 0.53 -5.11 -0.56
N PRO A 106 -0.13 -4.10 0.03
CA PRO A 106 -0.18 -3.96 1.49
C PRO A 106 -1.03 -5.00 2.20
N PHE A 107 -2.13 -5.48 1.61
CA PHE A 107 -2.90 -6.56 2.23
C PHE A 107 -2.03 -7.81 2.42
N ILE A 108 -1.26 -8.16 1.39
CA ILE A 108 -0.33 -9.29 1.46
C ILE A 108 0.83 -8.98 2.42
N GLY A 109 1.46 -7.81 2.28
CA GLY A 109 2.62 -7.42 3.07
C GLY A 109 2.35 -7.34 4.57
N ILE A 110 1.28 -6.65 4.98
CA ILE A 110 0.87 -6.53 6.38
C ILE A 110 0.57 -7.93 6.95
N LYS A 111 -0.15 -8.77 6.21
CA LYS A 111 -0.47 -10.13 6.67
C LYS A 111 0.78 -10.98 6.85
N LEU A 112 1.74 -10.92 5.93
CA LEU A 112 2.99 -11.66 6.06
C LEU A 112 3.81 -11.20 7.27
N ILE A 113 3.88 -9.89 7.50
CA ILE A 113 4.57 -9.35 8.69
C ILE A 113 3.87 -9.80 9.98
N ASP A 114 2.53 -9.76 10.03
CA ASP A 114 1.75 -10.20 11.18
C ASP A 114 1.98 -11.68 11.48
N LEU A 115 2.02 -12.53 10.45
CA LEU A 115 2.32 -13.96 10.61
C LEU A 115 3.73 -14.19 11.17
N VAL A 116 4.72 -13.43 10.72
CA VAL A 116 6.09 -13.52 11.26
C VAL A 116 6.14 -13.08 12.72
N ILE A 117 5.49 -11.97 13.07
CA ILE A 117 5.45 -11.45 14.45
C ILE A 117 4.73 -12.44 15.37
N ALA A 118 3.59 -12.99 14.93
CA ALA A 118 2.83 -13.99 15.67
C ALA A 118 3.63 -15.29 15.86
N ALA A 119 4.37 -15.73 14.84
CA ALA A 119 5.24 -16.89 14.92
C ALA A 119 6.42 -16.69 15.90
N LEU A 120 6.92 -15.47 16.02
CA LEU A 120 7.98 -15.11 16.98
C LEU A 120 7.46 -14.96 18.43
N GLY A 121 6.16 -15.14 18.66
CA GLY A 121 5.57 -15.16 20.01
C GLY A 121 5.38 -13.78 20.64
N VAL A 122 5.45 -12.70 19.84
CA VAL A 122 5.10 -11.36 20.30
C VAL A 122 3.58 -11.31 20.43
N LYS A 123 3.09 -11.43 21.68
CA LYS A 123 1.67 -11.34 22.03
C LYS A 123 1.25 -9.90 22.19
#